data_AF-A0A117LQ41-F1
#
_entry.id   AF-A0A117LQ41-F1
#
_cell.length_a   1.000
_cell.length_b   1.000
_cell.length_c   1.000
_cell.angle_alpha   90.00
_cell.angle_beta   90.00
_cell.angle_gamma   90.00
#
_symmetry.space_group_name_H-M   'P 1'
#
loop_
_entity.id
_entity.type
_entity.pdbx_description
1 polymer ?
#
loop_
_entity_poly.entity_id
_entity_poly.type
_entity_poly.pdbx_seq_one_letter_code
_entity_poly.pdbx_strand_id
1 'polypeptide(L)'
;MLLGFTFFSATMWGGGSLGVAFRFWPDLVGIILCGSAILAVYVAGLGYVGYKSGLSTVLIAVSASVALRDAGGGAGLLTAGSAGALTVAEALEALTIVVGTFVSGGTQVANWTRFSGSARVAVGSTLLAFFFGNGLMIAAGAVGATVYGLSDIVEVLAAQGLLVAGVLMLFSNIWTTQDNTIYNFSVAGCHFCRTERRRLVTFVGAAAGTLLALLGMYDWLIPYMVAMGGSLAALVIPGIPPVNGIVAAFVVYACLARLT
;
A
#
# COMPACT_ATOMS: atom_id res chain seq x y z
N MET A 1 15.23 7.55 -2.25
CA MET A 1 16.25 8.40 -2.94
C MET A 1 17.09 7.64 -3.98
N LEU A 2 17.15 6.29 -3.98
CA LEU A 2 17.81 5.50 -5.05
C LEU A 2 17.03 5.52 -6.36
N LEU A 3 15.69 5.57 -6.30
CA LEU A 3 14.83 5.88 -7.45
C LEU A 3 15.25 7.21 -8.11
N GLY A 4 15.61 8.21 -7.30
CA GLY A 4 16.13 9.49 -7.80
C GLY A 4 17.47 9.36 -8.53
N PHE A 5 18.35 8.45 -8.12
CA PHE A 5 19.68 8.23 -8.73
C PHE A 5 19.62 7.39 -10.03
N THR A 6 18.71 6.40 -10.11
CA THR A 6 18.42 5.67 -11.35
C THR A 6 17.66 6.54 -12.35
N PHE A 7 16.70 7.35 -11.90
CA PHE A 7 16.11 8.40 -12.74
C PHE A 7 17.16 9.41 -13.20
N PHE A 8 18.07 9.85 -12.34
CA PHE A 8 19.15 10.77 -12.72
C PHE A 8 20.06 10.16 -13.79
N SER A 9 20.50 8.91 -13.61
CA SER A 9 21.43 8.26 -14.56
C SER A 9 20.77 7.94 -15.91
N ALA A 10 19.52 7.46 -15.92
CA ALA A 10 18.78 7.20 -17.15
C ALA A 10 18.42 8.51 -17.89
N THR A 11 18.02 9.55 -17.15
CA THR A 11 17.73 10.88 -17.72
C THR A 11 18.99 11.57 -18.23
N MET A 12 20.12 11.43 -17.54
CA MET A 12 21.42 11.94 -18.01
C MET A 12 21.94 11.18 -19.22
N TRP A 13 21.76 9.85 -19.28
CA TRP A 13 22.10 9.05 -20.45
C TRP A 13 21.23 9.43 -21.66
N GLY A 14 19.91 9.58 -21.46
CA GLY A 14 18.98 10.06 -22.49
C GLY A 14 19.27 11.50 -22.94
N GLY A 15 19.61 12.39 -22.01
CA GLY A 15 20.05 13.75 -22.32
C GLY A 15 21.39 13.77 -23.07
N GLY A 16 22.31 12.87 -22.71
CA GLY A 16 23.59 12.66 -23.37
C GLY A 16 23.42 12.18 -24.80
N SER A 17 22.57 11.18 -25.05
CA SER A 17 22.30 10.67 -26.40
C SER A 17 21.61 11.70 -27.29
N LEU A 18 20.72 12.53 -26.74
CA LEU A 18 20.15 13.69 -27.45
C LEU A 18 21.20 14.78 -27.72
N GLY A 19 22.12 15.02 -26.78
CA GLY A 19 23.18 16.02 -26.91
C GLY A 19 24.21 15.74 -28.00
N VAL A 20 24.44 14.47 -28.35
CA VAL A 20 25.27 14.08 -29.51
C VAL A 20 24.49 14.09 -30.82
N ALA A 21 23.16 13.95 -30.77
CA ALA A 21 22.30 13.81 -31.95
C ALA A 21 21.78 15.14 -32.52
N PHE A 22 21.67 16.19 -31.70
CA PHE A 22 21.03 17.45 -32.09
C PHE A 22 21.92 18.67 -31.81
N ARG A 23 21.79 19.71 -32.64
CA ARG A 23 22.49 20.98 -32.44
C ARG A 23 21.97 21.67 -31.18
N PHE A 24 22.88 22.16 -30.34
CA PHE A 24 22.54 22.76 -29.04
C PHE A 24 21.46 23.84 -29.15
N TRP A 25 21.56 24.73 -30.16
CA TRP A 25 20.54 25.73 -30.46
C TRP A 25 20.21 25.76 -31.96
N PRO A 26 18.92 25.77 -32.35
CA PRO A 26 17.71 25.83 -31.51
C PRO A 26 17.13 24.47 -31.10
N ASP A 27 17.58 23.38 -31.73
CA ASP A 27 16.85 22.11 -31.77
C ASP A 27 16.87 21.36 -30.43
N LEU A 28 18.04 21.18 -29.81
CA LEU A 28 18.17 20.47 -28.54
C LEU A 28 17.44 21.19 -27.40
N VAL A 29 17.59 22.51 -27.32
CA VAL A 29 16.87 23.33 -26.32
C VAL A 29 15.36 23.27 -26.53
N GLY A 30 14.88 23.31 -27.78
CA GLY A 30 13.46 23.14 -28.10
C GLY A 30 12.93 21.77 -27.66
N ILE A 31 13.65 20.68 -27.97
CA ILE A 31 13.28 19.31 -27.59
C ILE A 31 13.25 19.13 -26.07
N ILE A 32 14.26 19.64 -25.35
CA ILE A 32 14.33 19.56 -23.89
C ILE A 32 13.17 20.31 -23.25
N LEU A 33 12.88 21.53 -23.71
CA LEU A 33 11.80 22.35 -23.16
C LEU A 33 10.42 21.76 -23.45
N CYS A 34 10.15 21.32 -24.68
CA CYS A 34 8.90 20.64 -25.02
C CYS A 34 8.73 19.33 -24.27
N GLY A 35 9.75 18.47 -24.23
CA GLY A 35 9.70 17.20 -23.52
C GLY A 35 9.48 17.38 -22.01
N SER A 36 10.17 18.35 -21.40
CA SER A 36 10.00 18.69 -19.98
C SER A 36 8.61 19.27 -19.69
N ALA A 37 8.07 20.10 -20.59
CA ALA A 37 6.73 20.64 -20.45
C ALA A 37 5.64 19.56 -20.54
N ILE A 38 5.76 18.62 -21.49
CA ILE A 38 4.84 17.47 -21.61
C ILE A 38 4.88 16.62 -20.34
N LEU A 39 6.08 16.31 -19.83
CA LEU A 39 6.25 15.53 -18.61
C LEU A 39 5.69 16.27 -17.38
N ALA A 40 5.91 17.57 -17.27
CA ALA A 40 5.39 18.39 -16.18
C ALA A 40 3.85 18.42 -16.18
N VAL A 41 3.22 18.59 -17.35
CA VAL A 41 1.76 18.56 -17.49
C VAL A 41 1.20 17.17 -17.15
N TYR A 42 1.86 16.10 -17.60
CA TYR A 42 1.47 14.72 -17.27
C TYR A 42 1.53 14.44 -15.76
N VAL A 43 2.66 14.78 -15.12
CA VAL A 43 2.85 14.57 -13.67
C VAL A 43 1.91 15.45 -12.84
N ALA A 44 1.70 16.71 -13.24
CA ALA A 44 0.75 17.61 -12.60
C ALA A 44 -0.70 17.10 -12.74
N GLY A 45 -1.06 16.53 -13.90
CA GLY A 45 -2.34 15.89 -14.14
C GLY A 45 -2.58 14.67 -13.24
N LEU A 46 -1.59 13.76 -13.15
CA LEU A 46 -1.65 12.61 -12.24
C LEU A 46 -1.76 13.05 -10.78
N GLY A 47 -0.96 14.03 -10.38
CA GLY A 47 -1.00 14.60 -9.04
C GLY A 47 -2.36 15.24 -8.72
N TYR A 48 -2.94 15.99 -9.65
CA TYR A 48 -4.24 16.63 -9.49
C TYR A 48 -5.40 15.62 -9.43
N VAL A 49 -5.40 14.62 -10.32
CA VAL A 49 -6.42 13.57 -10.34
C VAL A 49 -6.33 12.73 -9.05
N GLY A 50 -5.14 12.31 -8.65
CA GLY A 50 -4.94 11.56 -7.39
C GLY A 50 -5.35 12.37 -6.15
N TYR A 51 -5.05 13.68 -6.14
CA TYR A 51 -5.37 14.57 -5.02
C TYR A 51 -6.87 14.91 -4.91
N LYS A 52 -7.55 15.23 -6.02
CA LYS A 52 -8.88 15.84 -5.97
C LYS A 52 -10.05 14.88 -6.20
N SER A 53 -9.84 13.75 -6.88
CA SER A 53 -10.95 12.97 -7.45
C SER A 53 -11.37 11.73 -6.66
N GLY A 54 -10.58 11.29 -5.67
CA GLY A 54 -10.81 9.99 -5.04
C GLY A 54 -10.76 8.85 -6.07
N LEU A 55 -9.89 8.97 -7.08
CA LEU A 55 -9.79 8.06 -8.24
C LEU A 55 -9.84 6.58 -7.84
N SER A 56 -9.11 6.20 -6.78
CA SER A 56 -9.12 4.84 -6.26
C SER A 56 -10.50 4.41 -5.77
N THR A 57 -11.20 5.27 -5.02
CA THR A 57 -12.57 4.99 -4.55
C THR A 57 -13.56 4.89 -5.70
N VAL A 58 -13.47 5.79 -6.69
CA VAL A 58 -14.34 5.78 -7.87
C VAL A 58 -14.11 4.54 -8.73
N LEU A 59 -12.85 4.18 -9.00
CA LEU A 59 -12.52 3.00 -9.79
C LEU A 59 -12.86 1.71 -9.07
N ILE A 60 -12.68 1.64 -7.75
CA ILE A 60 -13.15 0.52 -6.92
C ILE A 60 -14.68 0.37 -7.04
N ALA A 61 -15.42 1.47 -6.92
CA ALA A 61 -16.87 1.45 -7.05
C ALA A 61 -17.34 1.04 -8.47
N VAL A 62 -16.67 1.53 -9.51
CA VAL A 62 -16.93 1.14 -10.90
C VAL A 62 -16.62 -0.33 -11.11
N SER A 63 -15.45 -0.81 -10.68
CA SER A 63 -15.04 -2.22 -10.78
C SER A 63 -16.02 -3.15 -10.06
N ALA A 64 -16.43 -2.78 -8.84
CA ALA A 64 -17.44 -3.54 -8.10
C ALA A 64 -18.78 -3.57 -8.85
N SER A 65 -19.19 -2.47 -9.47
CA SER A 65 -20.44 -2.41 -10.26
C SER A 65 -20.39 -3.29 -11.51
N VAL A 66 -19.23 -3.39 -12.17
CA VAL A 66 -19.02 -4.26 -13.34
C VAL A 66 -19.04 -5.72 -12.89
N ALA A 67 -18.30 -6.06 -11.83
CA ALA A 67 -18.29 -7.41 -11.27
C ALA A 67 -19.70 -7.88 -10.83
N LEU A 68 -20.49 -7.00 -10.22
CA LEU A 68 -21.89 -7.28 -9.86
C LEU A 68 -22.77 -7.57 -11.09
N ARG A 69 -22.55 -6.87 -12.21
CA ARG A 69 -23.28 -7.12 -13.46
C ARG A 69 -22.87 -8.45 -14.08
N ASP A 70 -21.57 -8.73 -14.12
CA ASP A 70 -21.01 -9.95 -14.70
C ASP A 70 -21.40 -11.19 -13.87
N ALA A 71 -21.57 -11.03 -12.56
CA ALA A 71 -22.13 -12.06 -11.68
C ALA A 71 -23.63 -12.35 -11.91
N GLY A 72 -24.34 -11.59 -12.76
CA GLY A 72 -25.79 -11.71 -12.91
C GLY A 72 -26.60 -11.01 -11.81
N GLY A 73 -26.01 -10.01 -11.14
CA GLY A 73 -26.61 -9.25 -10.04
C GLY A 73 -26.32 -9.83 -8.66
N GLY A 74 -26.96 -9.28 -7.63
CA GLY A 74 -26.72 -9.68 -6.23
C GLY A 74 -27.03 -11.16 -5.95
N ALA A 75 -27.97 -11.76 -6.68
CA ALA A 75 -28.32 -13.17 -6.53
C ALA A 75 -27.18 -14.10 -6.99
N GLY A 76 -26.52 -13.79 -8.11
CA GLY A 76 -25.41 -14.60 -8.59
C GLY A 76 -24.15 -14.46 -7.73
N LEU A 77 -23.94 -13.29 -7.12
CA LEU A 77 -22.86 -13.10 -6.14
C LEU A 77 -23.06 -13.94 -4.87
N LEU A 78 -24.30 -14.10 -4.40
CA LEU A 78 -24.61 -14.94 -3.22
C LEU A 78 -24.37 -16.43 -3.47
N THR A 79 -24.40 -16.85 -4.73
CA THR A 79 -24.10 -18.21 -5.16
C THR A 79 -22.65 -18.39 -5.62
N ALA A 80 -21.88 -17.30 -5.73
CA ALA A 80 -20.49 -17.33 -6.18
C ALA A 80 -19.56 -17.65 -4.99
N GLY A 81 -19.10 -18.89 -4.91
CA GLY A 81 -18.20 -19.38 -3.87
C GLY A 81 -18.38 -20.87 -3.56
N SER A 82 -17.50 -21.43 -2.74
CA SER A 82 -17.60 -22.82 -2.30
C SER A 82 -18.59 -22.95 -1.13
N ALA A 83 -19.64 -23.77 -1.31
CA ALA A 83 -20.72 -24.00 -0.34
C ALA A 83 -20.33 -24.88 0.87
N GLY A 84 -19.04 -24.96 1.21
CA GLY A 84 -18.54 -25.73 2.35
C GLY A 84 -18.78 -25.00 3.68
N ALA A 85 -19.03 -25.76 4.76
CA ALA A 85 -19.04 -25.18 6.09
C ALA A 85 -17.62 -24.70 6.45
N LEU A 86 -17.49 -23.42 6.76
CA LEU A 86 -16.23 -22.83 7.23
C LEU A 86 -15.76 -23.55 8.50
N THR A 87 -14.55 -24.09 8.48
CA THR A 87 -13.91 -24.59 9.70
C THR A 87 -13.42 -23.42 10.56
N VAL A 88 -13.22 -23.67 11.86
CA VAL A 88 -12.64 -22.67 12.77
C VAL A 88 -11.22 -22.27 12.35
N ALA A 89 -10.45 -23.19 11.75
CA ALA A 89 -9.10 -22.93 11.28
C ALA A 89 -9.08 -21.94 10.10
N GLU A 90 -9.91 -22.19 9.08
CA GLU A 90 -10.03 -21.30 7.91
C GLU A 90 -10.55 -19.91 8.31
N ALA A 91 -11.48 -19.83 9.26
CA ALA A 91 -11.97 -18.55 9.78
C ALA A 91 -10.87 -17.74 10.49
N LEU A 92 -10.01 -18.38 11.28
CA LEU A 92 -8.89 -17.72 11.96
C LEU A 92 -7.80 -17.28 10.96
N GLU A 93 -7.55 -18.05 9.91
CA GLU A 93 -6.63 -17.68 8.84
C GLU A 93 -7.13 -16.45 8.07
N ALA A 94 -8.41 -16.45 7.69
CA ALA A 94 -9.03 -15.29 7.03
C ALA A 94 -8.97 -14.03 7.91
N LEU A 95 -9.26 -14.15 9.21
CA LEU A 95 -9.12 -13.06 10.18
C LEU A 95 -7.68 -12.58 10.30
N THR A 96 -6.71 -13.50 10.28
CA THR A 96 -5.27 -13.19 10.31
C THR A 96 -4.87 -12.35 9.11
N ILE A 97 -5.33 -12.69 7.91
CA ILE A 97 -5.03 -11.95 6.68
C ILE A 97 -5.67 -10.55 6.73
N VAL A 98 -6.95 -10.47 7.13
CA VAL A 98 -7.68 -9.18 7.24
C VAL A 98 -7.03 -8.25 8.24
N VAL A 99 -6.70 -8.74 9.44
CA VAL A 99 -6.07 -7.93 10.49
C VAL A 99 -4.62 -7.61 10.13
N GLY A 100 -3.88 -8.58 9.60
CA GLY A 100 -2.45 -8.44 9.26
C GLY A 100 -2.18 -7.43 8.16
N THR A 101 -3.05 -7.36 7.15
CA THR A 101 -2.89 -6.40 6.05
C THR A 101 -2.94 -4.94 6.52
N PHE A 102 -3.68 -4.66 7.60
CA PHE A 102 -3.90 -3.29 8.09
C PHE A 102 -3.24 -2.98 9.43
N VAL A 103 -2.66 -3.99 10.11
CA VAL A 103 -2.03 -3.83 11.43
C VAL A 103 -0.94 -2.75 11.42
N SER A 104 -0.13 -2.72 10.36
CA SER A 104 0.95 -1.72 10.19
C SER A 104 0.42 -0.33 9.87
N GLY A 105 -0.78 -0.21 9.29
CA GLY A 105 -1.46 1.08 9.14
C GLY A 105 -1.96 1.59 10.50
N GLY A 106 -2.48 0.68 11.32
CA GLY A 106 -2.99 0.98 12.67
C GLY A 106 -1.92 1.57 13.60
N THR A 107 -0.69 1.07 13.56
CA THR A 107 0.41 1.60 14.40
C THR A 107 0.80 3.04 14.04
N GLN A 108 0.48 3.49 12.83
CA GLN A 108 0.79 4.84 12.36
C GLN A 108 -0.30 5.85 12.74
N VAL A 109 -1.47 5.40 13.23
CA VAL A 109 -2.64 6.25 13.54
C VAL A 109 -2.27 7.47 14.39
N ALA A 110 -1.36 7.29 15.36
CA ALA A 110 -0.87 8.34 16.24
C ALA A 110 -0.28 9.56 15.48
N ASN A 111 0.29 9.35 14.30
CA ASN A 111 0.87 10.42 13.49
C ASN A 111 -0.18 11.39 12.95
N TRP A 112 -1.42 10.93 12.75
CA TRP A 112 -2.53 11.76 12.28
C TRP A 112 -3.41 12.23 13.44
N THR A 113 -3.69 11.36 14.41
CA THR A 113 -4.58 11.68 15.54
C THR A 113 -3.99 12.71 16.50
N ARG A 114 -2.65 12.92 16.50
CA ARG A 114 -2.02 14.03 17.24
C ARG A 114 -2.50 15.42 16.83
N PHE A 115 -3.08 15.55 15.63
CA PHE A 115 -3.66 16.80 15.13
C PHE A 115 -5.16 16.92 15.40
N SER A 116 -5.77 15.92 16.05
CA SER A 116 -7.19 15.94 16.41
C SER A 116 -7.47 16.93 17.54
N GLY A 117 -8.56 17.68 17.43
CA GLY A 117 -9.02 18.59 18.49
C GLY A 117 -9.50 17.89 19.78
N SER A 118 -9.75 16.58 19.75
CA SER A 118 -10.07 15.81 20.96
C SER A 118 -9.81 14.30 20.81
N ALA A 119 -9.68 13.61 21.95
CA ALA A 119 -9.54 12.15 21.99
C ALA A 119 -10.78 11.44 21.40
N ARG A 120 -11.98 11.96 21.65
CA ARG A 120 -13.23 11.41 21.08
C ARG A 120 -13.23 11.46 19.55
N VAL A 121 -12.79 12.59 18.98
CA VAL A 121 -12.68 12.75 17.53
C VAL A 121 -11.59 11.84 16.95
N ALA A 122 -10.44 11.72 17.62
CA ALA A 122 -9.34 10.86 17.19
C ALA A 122 -9.75 9.38 17.14
N VAL A 123 -10.40 8.88 18.19
CA VAL A 123 -10.86 7.48 18.27
C VAL A 123 -12.01 7.25 17.29
N GLY A 124 -13.01 8.13 17.27
CA GLY A 124 -14.18 8.00 16.41
C GLY A 124 -13.83 8.02 14.92
N SER A 125 -12.97 8.95 14.49
CA SER A 125 -12.56 9.04 13.08
C SER A 125 -11.72 7.83 12.65
N THR A 126 -10.86 7.33 13.53
CA THR A 126 -10.05 6.12 13.26
C THR A 126 -10.92 4.89 13.12
N LEU A 127 -11.85 4.66 14.06
CA LEU A 127 -12.76 3.52 14.00
C LEU A 127 -13.59 3.55 12.71
N LEU A 128 -14.14 4.71 12.37
CA LEU A 128 -14.95 4.88 11.16
C LEU A 128 -14.11 4.69 9.88
N ALA A 129 -12.89 5.25 9.84
CA ALA A 129 -11.99 5.13 8.70
C ALA A 129 -11.52 3.68 8.48
N PHE A 130 -11.12 2.96 9.53
CA PHE A 130 -10.72 1.55 9.40
C PHE A 130 -11.91 0.66 9.10
N PHE A 131 -13.07 0.86 9.75
CA PHE A 131 -14.22 0.00 9.52
C PHE A 131 -14.74 0.12 8.07
N PHE A 132 -15.04 1.33 7.62
CA PHE A 132 -15.59 1.54 6.28
C PHE A 132 -14.53 1.49 5.19
N GLY A 133 -13.35 2.08 5.42
CA GLY A 133 -12.26 2.08 4.44
C GLY A 133 -11.72 0.68 4.18
N ASN A 134 -11.35 -0.05 5.24
CA ASN A 134 -10.86 -1.42 5.10
C ASN A 134 -11.97 -2.35 4.60
N GLY A 135 -13.17 -2.26 5.18
CA GLY A 135 -14.31 -3.09 4.79
C GLY A 135 -14.66 -2.95 3.31
N LEU A 136 -14.67 -1.73 2.78
CA LEU A 136 -14.93 -1.48 1.36
C LEU A 136 -13.85 -2.09 0.46
N MET A 137 -12.57 -1.93 0.82
CA MET A 137 -11.46 -2.46 0.02
C MET A 137 -11.46 -3.99 -0.02
N ILE A 138 -11.68 -4.64 1.12
CA ILE A 138 -11.78 -6.10 1.22
C ILE A 138 -12.98 -6.60 0.42
N ALA A 139 -14.15 -5.97 0.57
CA ALA A 139 -15.36 -6.37 -0.14
C ALA A 139 -15.19 -6.25 -1.66
N ALA A 140 -14.62 -5.14 -2.15
CA ALA A 140 -14.38 -4.96 -3.58
C ALA A 140 -13.37 -5.97 -4.15
N GLY A 141 -12.28 -6.24 -3.43
CA GLY A 141 -11.32 -7.26 -3.81
C GLY A 141 -11.94 -8.67 -3.83
N ALA A 142 -12.75 -9.01 -2.82
CA ALA A 142 -13.44 -10.29 -2.74
C ALA A 142 -14.43 -10.48 -3.90
N VAL A 143 -15.22 -9.45 -4.23
CA VAL A 143 -16.17 -9.49 -5.36
C VAL A 143 -15.43 -9.65 -6.69
N GLY A 144 -14.33 -8.93 -6.90
CA GLY A 144 -13.50 -9.13 -8.10
C GLY A 144 -12.95 -10.56 -8.19
N ALA A 145 -12.43 -11.08 -7.07
CA ALA A 145 -11.85 -12.41 -7.02
C ALA A 145 -12.87 -13.53 -7.24
N THR A 146 -14.08 -13.43 -6.70
CA THR A 146 -15.12 -14.46 -6.88
C THR A 146 -15.68 -14.50 -8.30
N VAL A 147 -15.75 -13.34 -8.97
CA VAL A 147 -16.34 -13.24 -10.32
C VAL A 147 -15.33 -13.60 -11.40
N TYR A 148 -14.09 -13.12 -11.31
CA TYR A 148 -13.08 -13.32 -12.35
C TYR A 148 -12.06 -14.42 -12.02
N GLY A 149 -12.03 -14.93 -10.78
CA GLY A 149 -11.05 -15.93 -10.34
C GLY A 149 -9.62 -15.39 -10.20
N LEU A 150 -9.46 -14.07 -10.10
CA LEU A 150 -8.16 -13.38 -10.06
C LEU A 150 -8.00 -12.64 -8.72
N SER A 151 -6.86 -12.81 -8.05
CA SER A 151 -6.55 -12.15 -6.78
C SER A 151 -5.89 -10.78 -6.94
N ASP A 152 -5.36 -10.47 -8.12
CA ASP A 152 -4.75 -9.17 -8.42
C ASP A 152 -5.80 -8.21 -9.02
N ILE A 153 -5.97 -7.06 -8.38
CA ILE A 153 -6.91 -6.03 -8.82
C ILE A 153 -6.58 -5.44 -10.19
N VAL A 154 -5.31 -5.40 -10.59
CA VAL A 154 -4.88 -4.93 -11.91
C VAL A 154 -5.33 -5.92 -12.97
N GLU A 155 -5.22 -7.22 -12.71
CA GLU A 155 -5.68 -8.27 -13.61
C GLU A 155 -7.21 -8.28 -13.72
N VAL A 156 -7.92 -8.08 -12.60
CA VAL A 156 -9.38 -7.87 -12.58
C VAL A 156 -9.77 -6.67 -13.44
N LEU A 157 -9.11 -5.52 -13.26
CA LEU A 157 -9.39 -4.32 -14.06
C LEU A 157 -9.03 -4.53 -15.53
N ALA A 158 -8.04 -5.36 -15.85
CA ALA A 158 -7.71 -5.73 -17.22
C ALA A 158 -8.83 -6.56 -17.86
N ALA A 159 -9.35 -7.57 -17.15
CA ALA A 159 -10.49 -8.38 -17.59
C ALA A 159 -11.75 -7.53 -17.81
N GLN A 160 -11.91 -6.45 -17.03
CA GLN A 160 -13.00 -5.48 -17.16
C GLN A 160 -12.79 -4.42 -18.27
N GLY A 161 -11.67 -4.45 -19.00
CA GLY A 161 -11.34 -3.45 -20.03
C GLY A 161 -10.88 -2.09 -19.48
N LEU A 162 -10.56 -2.02 -18.18
CA LEU A 162 -10.17 -0.81 -17.45
C LEU A 162 -8.66 -0.76 -17.14
N LEU A 163 -7.83 -1.54 -17.84
CA LEU A 163 -6.40 -1.71 -17.56
C LEU A 163 -5.66 -0.36 -17.40
N VAL A 164 -5.85 0.57 -18.34
CA VAL A 164 -5.16 1.87 -18.31
C VAL A 164 -5.52 2.63 -17.04
N ALA A 165 -6.80 2.67 -16.68
CA ALA A 165 -7.25 3.32 -15.45
C ALA A 165 -6.70 2.61 -14.20
N GLY A 166 -6.67 1.27 -14.21
CA GLY A 166 -6.11 0.47 -13.13
C GLY A 166 -4.62 0.69 -12.90
N VAL A 167 -3.84 0.76 -13.97
CA VAL A 167 -2.39 1.07 -13.88
C VAL A 167 -2.18 2.48 -13.35
N LEU A 168 -2.89 3.49 -13.87
CA LEU A 168 -2.78 4.87 -13.39
C LEU A 168 -3.18 5.01 -11.92
N MET A 169 -4.23 4.31 -11.51
CA MET A 169 -4.67 4.24 -10.12
C MET A 169 -3.60 3.60 -9.25
N LEU A 170 -3.03 2.46 -9.67
CA LEU A 170 -2.00 1.76 -8.91
C LEU A 170 -0.78 2.64 -8.70
N PHE A 171 -0.27 3.27 -9.77
CA PHE A 171 0.86 4.20 -9.66
C PHE A 171 0.55 5.36 -8.72
N SER A 172 -0.61 5.99 -8.85
CA SER A 172 -1.02 7.13 -8.00
C SER A 172 -1.17 6.72 -6.53
N ASN A 173 -1.70 5.52 -6.28
CA ASN A 173 -1.90 4.97 -4.95
C ASN A 173 -0.57 4.58 -4.28
N ILE A 174 0.31 3.89 -5.02
CA ILE A 174 1.64 3.52 -4.53
C ILE A 174 2.47 4.78 -4.23
N TRP A 175 2.41 5.78 -5.09
CA TRP A 175 3.19 7.01 -4.94
C TRP A 175 2.86 7.75 -3.64
N THR A 176 1.57 7.91 -3.31
CA THR A 176 1.14 8.62 -2.10
C THR A 176 1.39 7.82 -0.83
N THR A 177 1.27 6.48 -0.87
CA THR A 177 1.48 5.62 0.29
C THR A 177 2.96 5.35 0.58
N GLN A 178 3.80 5.26 -0.45
CA GLN A 178 5.24 4.99 -0.28
C GLN A 178 5.97 6.12 0.45
N ASP A 179 5.62 7.38 0.20
CA ASP A 179 6.29 8.53 0.82
C ASP A 179 6.15 8.49 2.36
N ASN A 180 4.94 8.28 2.86
CA ASN A 180 4.71 8.15 4.30
C ASN A 180 5.35 6.88 4.89
N THR A 181 5.30 5.76 4.17
CA THR A 181 5.89 4.48 4.63
C THR A 181 7.41 4.60 4.80
N ILE A 182 8.11 5.13 3.79
CA ILE A 182 9.57 5.25 3.86
C ILE A 182 10.01 6.32 4.86
N TYR A 183 9.21 7.38 5.04
CA TYR A 183 9.44 8.37 6.07
C TYR A 183 9.38 7.74 7.47
N ASN A 184 8.30 7.03 7.79
CA ASN A 184 8.12 6.40 9.11
C ASN A 184 9.18 5.33 9.38
N PHE A 185 9.52 4.52 8.38
CA PHE A 185 10.66 3.58 8.47
C PHE A 185 11.96 4.31 8.82
N SER A 186 12.25 5.43 8.13
CA SER A 186 13.51 6.16 8.33
C SER A 186 13.61 6.82 9.71
N VAL A 187 12.52 7.35 10.24
CA VAL A 187 12.47 7.94 11.60
C VAL A 187 12.65 6.84 12.65
N ALA A 188 11.93 5.72 12.51
CA ALA A 188 12.08 4.59 13.43
C ALA A 188 13.51 4.02 13.41
N GLY A 189 14.10 3.85 12.23
CA GLY A 189 15.48 3.37 12.09
C GLY A 189 16.52 4.35 12.63
N CYS A 190 16.29 5.67 12.52
CA CYS A 190 17.12 6.69 13.15
C CYS A 190 17.12 6.56 14.69
N HIS A 191 15.95 6.38 15.30
CA HIS A 191 15.85 6.16 16.74
C HIS A 191 16.49 4.84 17.19
N PHE A 192 16.22 3.75 16.46
CA PHE A 192 16.76 2.43 16.78
C PHE A 192 18.29 2.40 16.69
N CYS A 193 18.86 2.92 15.60
CA CYS A 193 20.30 2.98 15.38
C CYS A 193 20.97 4.18 16.08
N ARG A 194 20.21 5.00 16.83
CA ARG A 194 20.66 6.24 17.48
C ARG A 194 21.49 7.13 16.55
N THR A 195 20.97 7.37 15.34
CA THR A 195 21.65 8.12 14.27
C THR A 195 20.79 9.22 13.69
N GLU A 196 21.41 10.35 13.38
CA GLU A 196 20.78 11.48 12.67
C GLU A 196 20.81 11.31 11.14
N ARG A 197 21.43 10.23 10.63
CA ARG A 197 21.63 10.02 9.19
C ARG A 197 20.38 9.48 8.48
N ARG A 198 19.25 10.19 8.60
CA ARG A 198 17.94 9.77 8.05
C ARG A 198 18.00 9.38 6.58
N ARG A 199 18.72 10.16 5.76
CA ARG A 199 18.90 9.86 4.33
C ARG A 199 19.47 8.44 4.12
N LEU A 200 20.51 8.07 4.86
CA LEU A 200 21.12 6.75 4.76
C LEU A 200 20.14 5.65 5.16
N VAL A 201 19.41 5.83 6.26
CA VAL A 201 18.39 4.89 6.72
C VAL A 201 17.28 4.72 5.69
N THR A 202 16.79 5.81 5.08
CA THR A 202 15.83 5.79 3.97
C THR A 202 16.37 5.00 2.78
N PHE A 203 17.63 5.22 2.39
CA PHE A 203 18.24 4.52 1.25
C PHE A 203 18.41 3.03 1.51
N VAL A 204 18.92 2.66 2.68
CA VAL A 204 19.10 1.25 3.07
C VAL A 204 17.75 0.56 3.17
N GLY A 205 16.76 1.20 3.78
CA GLY A 205 15.39 0.68 3.88
C GLY A 205 14.74 0.45 2.51
N ALA A 206 14.86 1.42 1.61
CA ALA A 206 14.35 1.29 0.25
C ALA A 206 15.06 0.15 -0.51
N ALA A 207 16.39 0.07 -0.41
CA ALA A 207 17.15 -1.00 -1.04
C ALA A 207 16.77 -2.38 -0.48
N ALA A 208 16.67 -2.52 0.84
CA ALA A 208 16.24 -3.76 1.49
C ALA A 208 14.82 -4.15 1.08
N GLY A 209 13.88 -3.21 1.07
CA GLY A 209 12.50 -3.45 0.64
C GLY A 209 12.41 -3.87 -0.83
N THR A 210 13.16 -3.23 -1.72
CA THR A 210 13.24 -3.63 -3.13
C THR A 210 13.86 -5.02 -3.29
N LEU A 211 14.94 -5.33 -2.58
CA LEU A 211 15.55 -6.66 -2.61
C LEU A 211 14.59 -7.74 -2.12
N LEU A 212 13.89 -7.50 -1.01
CA LEU A 212 12.86 -8.43 -0.50
C LEU A 212 11.73 -8.63 -1.50
N ALA A 213 11.27 -7.56 -2.17
CA ALA A 213 10.27 -7.67 -3.23
C ALA A 213 10.77 -8.52 -4.40
N LEU A 214 12.02 -8.32 -4.84
CA LEU A 214 12.64 -9.13 -5.91
C LEU A 214 12.85 -10.60 -5.50
N LEU A 215 13.04 -10.87 -4.21
CA LEU A 215 13.15 -12.21 -3.64
C LEU A 215 11.79 -12.89 -3.40
N GLY A 216 10.68 -12.28 -3.84
CA GLY A 216 9.36 -12.89 -3.78
C GLY A 216 8.66 -12.74 -2.42
N MET A 217 8.92 -11.67 -1.67
CA MET A 217 8.24 -11.42 -0.38
C MET A 217 6.70 -11.47 -0.46
N TYR A 218 6.12 -11.27 -1.64
CA TYR A 218 4.68 -11.43 -1.90
C TYR A 218 4.19 -12.85 -1.52
N ASP A 219 4.92 -13.89 -1.90
CA ASP A 219 4.57 -15.29 -1.60
C ASP A 219 4.75 -15.62 -0.11
N TRP A 220 5.60 -14.86 0.58
CA TRP A 220 5.92 -15.04 1.99
C TRP A 220 5.06 -14.20 2.92
N LEU A 221 4.19 -13.31 2.41
CA LEU A 221 3.42 -12.39 3.24
C LEU A 221 2.45 -13.12 4.18
N ILE A 222 1.66 -14.06 3.65
CA ILE A 222 0.71 -14.85 4.45
C ILE A 222 1.46 -15.76 5.44
N PRO A 223 2.47 -16.55 5.02
CA PRO A 223 3.29 -17.33 5.96
C PRO A 223 3.94 -16.48 7.06
N TYR A 224 4.45 -15.29 6.72
CA TYR A 224 5.03 -14.37 7.69
C TYR A 224 3.98 -13.86 8.68
N MET A 225 2.79 -13.47 8.22
CA MET A 225 1.68 -13.07 9.09
C MET A 225 1.29 -14.20 10.04
N VAL A 226 1.20 -15.44 9.57
CA VAL A 226 0.93 -16.61 10.42
C VAL A 226 2.06 -16.86 11.42
N ALA A 227 3.33 -16.76 10.98
CA ALA A 227 4.51 -16.99 11.82
C ALA A 227 4.68 -15.96 12.95
N MET A 228 4.32 -14.69 12.73
CA MET A 228 4.29 -13.67 13.80
C MET A 228 3.37 -14.07 14.97
N GLY A 229 2.44 -14.98 14.73
CA GLY A 229 1.49 -15.51 15.69
C GLY A 229 2.01 -16.66 16.50
N GLY A 230 3.25 -17.09 16.28
CA GLY A 230 3.99 -17.96 17.19
C GLY A 230 4.71 -17.19 18.31
N SER A 231 4.51 -15.88 18.44
CA SER A 231 5.10 -15.08 19.52
C SER A 231 4.60 -15.49 20.90
N LEU A 232 5.33 -15.17 21.98
CA LEU A 232 4.99 -15.52 23.37
C LEU A 232 3.55 -15.12 23.78
N ALA A 233 2.99 -14.07 23.15
CA ALA A 233 1.62 -13.62 23.34
C ALA A 233 0.55 -14.60 22.81
N ALA A 234 0.91 -15.50 21.87
CA ALA A 234 0.04 -16.56 21.37
C ALA A 234 -0.30 -17.63 22.41
N LEU A 235 0.48 -17.71 23.49
CA LEU A 235 0.19 -18.55 24.65
C LEU A 235 -0.97 -17.99 25.50
N VAL A 236 -1.29 -16.70 25.35
CA VAL A 236 -2.29 -15.97 26.16
C VAL A 236 -3.48 -15.51 25.32
N ILE A 237 -3.27 -15.17 24.04
CA ILE A 237 -4.30 -14.75 23.08
C ILE A 237 -4.25 -15.70 21.88
N PRO A 238 -5.06 -16.77 21.88
CA PRO A 238 -5.13 -17.66 20.73
C PRO A 238 -5.83 -16.97 19.55
N GLY A 239 -5.18 -16.96 18.39
CA GLY A 239 -5.91 -16.96 17.11
C GLY A 239 -5.73 -15.78 16.16
N ILE A 240 -5.04 -14.69 16.51
CA ILE A 240 -4.79 -13.59 15.55
C ILE A 240 -3.33 -13.09 15.66
N PRO A 241 -2.40 -13.69 14.91
CA PRO A 241 -0.97 -13.39 14.90
C PRO A 241 -0.54 -11.92 14.99
N PRO A 242 -1.14 -10.98 14.22
CA PRO A 242 -0.70 -9.58 14.26
C PRO A 242 -1.15 -8.85 15.54
N VAL A 243 -2.26 -9.28 16.16
CA VAL A 243 -2.73 -8.76 17.46
C VAL A 243 -1.77 -9.18 18.57
N ASN A 244 -1.28 -10.42 18.51
CA ASN A 244 -0.29 -10.95 19.46
C ASN A 244 1.00 -10.11 19.43
N GLY A 245 1.46 -9.72 18.24
CA GLY A 245 2.59 -8.81 18.07
C GLY A 245 2.39 -7.43 18.73
N ILE A 246 1.20 -6.84 18.60
CA ILE A 246 0.86 -5.56 19.26
C ILE A 246 0.88 -5.70 20.77
N VAL A 247 0.20 -6.72 21.32
CA VAL A 247 0.12 -6.94 22.76
C VAL A 247 1.51 -7.18 23.36
N ALA A 248 2.33 -7.99 22.69
CA ALA A 248 3.73 -8.19 23.08
C ALA A 248 4.50 -6.86 23.13
N ALA A 249 4.35 -6.00 22.12
CA ALA A 249 5.00 -4.70 22.09
C ALA A 249 4.55 -3.79 23.24
N PHE A 250 3.24 -3.76 23.57
CA PHE A 250 2.71 -3.01 24.71
C PHE A 250 3.28 -3.50 26.04
N VAL A 251 3.32 -4.82 26.25
CA VAL A 251 3.85 -5.42 27.48
C VAL A 251 5.35 -5.11 27.61
N VAL A 252 6.12 -5.31 26.55
CA VAL A 252 7.56 -5.00 26.53
C VAL A 252 7.81 -3.52 26.81
N TYR A 253 7.06 -2.63 26.17
CA TYR A 253 7.17 -1.18 26.43
C TYR A 253 6.85 -0.84 27.89
N ALA A 254 5.78 -1.38 28.46
CA ALA A 254 5.41 -1.14 29.85
C ALA A 254 6.47 -1.67 30.84
N CYS A 255 7.13 -2.78 30.52
CA CYS A 255 8.25 -3.30 31.29
C CYS A 255 9.50 -2.41 31.19
N LEU A 256 9.86 -1.97 29.97
CA LEU A 256 11.03 -1.13 29.73
C LEU A 256 10.87 0.28 30.31
N ALA A 257 9.68 0.88 30.21
CA ALA A 257 9.37 2.20 30.76
C ALA A 257 9.39 2.22 32.30
N ARG A 258 9.34 1.07 32.97
CA ARG A 258 9.54 0.96 34.43
C ARG A 258 11.01 0.83 34.82
N LEU A 259 11.90 0.61 33.85
CA LEU A 259 13.35 0.44 34.04
C LEU A 259 14.15 1.70 33.69
N THR A 260 13.49 2.74 33.18
CA THR A 260 14.05 4.05 32.82
C THR A 260 13.37 5.15 33.62
#